data_AF-A0A495SGQ8-F1
#
_entry.id   AF-A0A495SGQ8-F1
#
_cell.length_a   1.000
_cell.length_b   1.000
_cell.length_c   1.000
_cell.angle_alpha   90.00
_cell.angle_beta   90.00
_cell.angle_gamma   90.00
#
_symmetry.space_group_name_H-M   'P 1'
#
loop_
_entity.id
_entity.type
_entity.pdbx_description
1 polymer ?
#
loop_
_entity_poly.entity_id
_entity_poly.type
_entity_poly.pdbx_seq_one_letter_code
_entity_poly.pdbx_strand_id
1 'polypeptide(L)'
;MKKIFSPAYRQDYFDGYSTGLNPFLLFNSSKKNEAFVTGFNSGRADYERMNGNVADGIPRRIVTNKVLEDFLVSGLLGLKVDTDGYTTHQINIIAEWYKSGIEKYDPKQSVYLFEILEQQGIQIN
;
A
#
# COMPACT_ATOMS: atom_id res chain seq x y z
N MET A 1 5.68 -29.97 7.02
CA MET A 1 5.11 -29.11 5.96
C MET A 1 3.60 -29.28 5.68
N LYS A 2 2.87 -30.27 6.19
CA LYS A 2 1.41 -30.41 5.89
C LYS A 2 0.48 -29.33 6.48
N LYS A 3 0.93 -28.54 7.47
CA LYS A 3 0.07 -27.61 8.21
C LYS A 3 -0.24 -26.29 7.50
N ILE A 4 0.66 -25.79 6.63
CA ILE A 4 0.51 -24.47 5.97
C ILE A 4 -0.61 -24.43 4.92
N PHE A 5 -0.99 -25.58 4.35
CA PHE A 5 -2.07 -25.70 3.39
C PHE A 5 -3.43 -25.97 4.04
N SER A 6 -3.48 -26.05 5.38
CA SER A 6 -4.75 -26.26 6.07
C SER A 6 -5.58 -24.98 6.10
N PRO A 7 -6.92 -25.07 5.94
CA PRO A 7 -7.79 -23.91 6.08
C PRO A 7 -7.64 -23.20 7.43
N ALA A 8 -7.45 -23.95 8.52
CA ALA A 8 -7.24 -23.39 9.85
C ALA A 8 -5.96 -22.54 9.93
N TYR A 9 -4.83 -23.05 9.41
CA TYR A 9 -3.58 -22.29 9.35
C TYR A 9 -3.76 -21.01 8.53
N ARG A 10 -4.43 -21.11 7.38
CA ARG A 10 -4.67 -19.94 6.51
C ARG A 10 -5.52 -18.88 7.21
N GLN A 11 -6.57 -19.31 7.92
CA GLN A 11 -7.43 -18.40 8.68
C GLN A 11 -6.65 -17.68 9.77
N ASP A 12 -5.87 -18.43 10.55
CA ASP A 12 -5.04 -17.87 11.63
C ASP A 12 -3.97 -16.91 11.06
N TYR A 13 -3.37 -17.26 9.92
CA TYR A 13 -2.41 -16.38 9.24
C TYR A 13 -3.06 -15.07 8.80
N PHE A 14 -4.24 -15.10 8.17
CA PHE A 14 -4.91 -13.88 7.74
C PHE A 14 -5.41 -13.02 8.91
N ASP A 15 -5.88 -13.64 9.98
CA ASP A 15 -6.21 -12.95 11.24
C ASP A 15 -4.97 -12.23 11.81
N GLY A 16 -3.84 -12.94 11.88
CA GLY A 16 -2.56 -12.36 12.25
C GLY A 16 -2.16 -11.19 11.35
N TYR A 17 -2.17 -11.41 10.03
CA TYR A 17 -1.77 -10.42 9.03
C TYR A 17 -2.58 -9.13 9.09
N SER A 18 -3.91 -9.24 9.13
CA SER A 18 -4.79 -8.08 9.25
C SER A 18 -4.60 -7.34 10.58
N THR A 19 -4.32 -8.06 11.67
CA THR A 19 -3.98 -7.47 12.96
C THR A 19 -2.64 -6.71 12.89
N GLY A 20 -1.60 -7.32 12.31
CA GLY A 20 -0.27 -6.73 12.19
C GLY A 20 -0.24 -5.53 11.25
N LEU A 21 -1.05 -5.53 10.19
CA LEU A 21 -1.16 -4.44 9.23
C LEU A 21 -1.79 -3.18 9.85
N ASN A 22 -2.64 -3.35 10.87
CA ASN A 22 -3.24 -2.23 11.58
C ASN A 22 -2.29 -1.72 12.69
N PRO A 23 -1.77 -0.48 12.60
CA PRO A 23 -0.85 0.05 13.61
C PRO A 23 -1.51 0.35 14.96
N PHE A 24 -2.84 0.43 15.01
CA PHE A 24 -3.58 0.69 16.25
C PHE A 24 -3.92 -0.59 17.02
N LEU A 25 -3.64 -1.77 16.46
CA LEU A 25 -3.86 -3.06 17.11
C LEU A 25 -2.56 -3.61 17.67
N LEU A 26 -2.63 -4.07 18.92
CA LEU A 26 -1.53 -4.73 19.61
C LEU A 26 -1.50 -6.23 19.29
N PHE A 27 -0.32 -6.83 19.47
CA PHE A 27 -0.16 -8.27 19.35
C PHE A 27 -1.05 -9.01 20.35
N ASN A 28 -1.87 -9.94 19.87
CA ASN A 28 -2.73 -10.73 20.74
C ASN A 28 -1.92 -11.85 21.42
N SER A 29 -1.50 -11.62 22.66
CA SER A 29 -0.73 -12.58 23.46
C SER A 29 -1.47 -13.89 23.78
N SER A 30 -2.80 -13.95 23.61
CA SER A 30 -3.57 -15.20 23.77
C SER A 30 -3.56 -16.08 22.52
N LYS A 31 -3.28 -15.52 21.33
CA LYS A 31 -3.19 -16.23 20.06
C LYS A 31 -1.73 -16.37 19.62
N LYS A 32 -1.02 -17.33 20.22
CA LYS A 32 0.41 -17.59 19.93
C LYS A 32 0.65 -18.76 18.97
N ASN A 33 -0.35 -19.16 18.18
CA ASN A 33 -0.11 -20.18 17.18
C ASN A 33 0.83 -19.63 16.08
N GLU A 34 1.61 -20.54 15.48
CA GLU A 34 2.64 -20.20 14.52
C GLU A 34 2.11 -19.39 13.32
N ALA A 35 0.92 -19.76 12.82
CA ALA A 35 0.29 -19.10 11.68
C ALA A 35 -0.04 -17.63 11.97
N PHE A 36 -0.68 -17.37 13.10
CA PHE A 36 -1.04 -16.02 13.55
C PHE A 36 0.21 -15.17 13.77
N VAL A 37 1.22 -15.69 14.47
CA VAL A 37 2.48 -14.96 14.72
C VAL A 37 3.17 -14.61 13.41
N THR A 38 3.26 -15.56 12.48
CA THR A 38 3.85 -15.33 11.16
C THR A 38 3.07 -14.28 10.38
N GLY A 39 1.73 -14.39 10.36
CA GLY A 39 0.86 -13.42 9.73
C GLY A 39 1.05 -12.02 10.31
N PHE A 40 1.02 -11.90 11.64
CA PHE A 40 1.21 -10.62 12.35
C PHE A 40 2.53 -9.96 11.99
N ASN A 41 3.63 -10.71 12.03
CA ASN A 41 4.95 -10.18 11.70
C ASN A 41 5.02 -9.72 10.25
N SER A 42 4.46 -10.49 9.31
CA SER A 42 4.38 -10.09 7.90
C SER A 42 3.56 -8.82 7.70
N GLY A 43 2.38 -8.72 8.34
CA GLY A 43 1.52 -7.54 8.24
C GLY A 43 2.18 -6.30 8.84
N ARG A 44 2.86 -6.44 9.99
CA ARG A 44 3.60 -5.35 10.63
C ARG A 44 4.76 -4.89 9.75
N ALA A 45 5.53 -5.82 9.19
CA ALA A 45 6.63 -5.49 8.28
C ALA A 45 6.14 -4.76 7.01
N ASP A 46 5.02 -5.19 6.43
CA ASP A 46 4.42 -4.51 5.27
C ASP A 46 3.96 -3.09 5.61
N TYR A 47 3.32 -2.90 6.77
CA TYR A 47 2.94 -1.59 7.26
C TYR A 47 4.17 -0.69 7.44
N GLU A 48 5.18 -1.16 8.18
CA GLU A 48 6.35 -0.35 8.56
C GLU A 48 7.25 -0.03 7.36
N ARG A 49 7.32 -0.92 6.37
CA ARG A 49 8.00 -0.65 5.10
C ARG A 49 7.44 0.62 4.44
N MET A 50 6.12 0.81 4.44
CA MET A 50 5.48 1.96 3.80
C MET A 50 5.37 3.19 4.71
N ASN A 51 5.21 2.98 6.02
CA ASN A 51 4.78 4.03 6.94
C ASN A 51 5.81 4.43 8.00
N GLY A 52 6.92 3.71 8.11
CA GLY A 52 7.88 3.87 9.21
C GLY A 52 7.54 3.01 10.42
N ASN A 53 8.49 2.91 11.35
CA ASN A 53 8.37 2.03 12.53
C ASN A 53 7.29 2.53 13.48
N VAL A 54 6.44 1.63 14.00
CA VAL A 54 5.38 2.01 14.96
C VAL A 54 5.97 2.54 16.27
N ALA A 55 7.16 2.07 16.67
CA ALA A 55 7.86 2.54 17.87
C ALA A 55 8.26 4.02 17.79
N ASP A 56 8.45 4.56 16.57
CA ASP A 56 8.76 5.98 16.34
C ASP A 56 7.48 6.84 16.29
N GLY A 57 6.30 6.22 16.44
CA GLY A 57 4.99 6.84 16.36
C GLY A 57 4.23 6.49 15.08
N ILE A 58 2.91 6.60 15.15
CA ILE A 58 2.03 6.32 14.01
C ILE A 58 1.80 7.63 13.23
N PRO A 59 2.13 7.69 11.92
CA PRO A 59 1.90 8.86 11.09
C PRO A 59 0.42 9.26 11.00
N ARG A 60 0.17 10.55 10.71
CA ARG A 60 -1.19 11.09 10.54
C ARG A 60 -1.91 10.49 9.32
N ARG A 61 -1.18 10.27 8.23
CA ARG A 61 -1.67 9.60 7.01
C ARG A 61 -1.05 8.22 6.93
N ILE A 62 -1.82 7.22 6.48
CA ILE A 62 -1.30 5.87 6.24
C ILE A 62 -1.21 5.65 4.73
N VAL A 63 -0.01 5.39 4.24
CA VAL A 63 0.27 4.96 2.88
C VAL A 63 -0.15 3.50 2.71
N THR A 64 -0.86 3.24 1.62
CA THR A 64 -1.28 1.93 1.14
C THR A 64 -0.99 1.85 -0.35
N ASN A 65 -1.06 0.65 -0.95
CA ASN A 65 -0.93 0.50 -2.41
C ASN A 65 -1.91 1.40 -3.18
N LYS A 66 -3.14 1.56 -2.69
CA LYS A 66 -4.13 2.46 -3.29
C LYS A 66 -3.65 3.92 -3.28
N VAL A 67 -3.07 4.39 -2.17
CA VAL A 67 -2.48 5.74 -2.10
C VAL A 67 -1.34 5.86 -3.12
N LEU A 68 -0.46 4.86 -3.23
CA LEU A 68 0.63 4.87 -4.20
C LEU A 68 0.11 4.93 -5.65
N GLU A 69 -0.96 4.20 -5.96
CA GLU A 69 -1.65 4.24 -7.26
C GLU A 69 -2.30 5.61 -7.53
N ASP A 70 -2.99 6.18 -6.55
CA ASP A 70 -3.63 7.50 -6.67
C ASP A 70 -2.58 8.60 -6.93
N PHE A 71 -1.43 8.54 -6.25
CA PHE A 71 -0.30 9.45 -6.49
C PHE A 71 0.31 9.25 -7.88
N LEU A 72 0.44 8.01 -8.35
CA LEU A 72 0.94 7.72 -9.69
C LEU A 72 0.03 8.30 -10.76
N VAL A 73 -1.28 8.06 -10.67
CA VAL A 73 -2.27 8.59 -11.62
C VAL A 73 -2.28 10.11 -11.60
N SER A 74 -2.27 10.72 -10.41
CA SER A 74 -2.24 12.19 -10.28
C SER A 74 -0.99 12.79 -10.91
N GLY A 75 0.17 12.17 -10.70
CA GLY A 75 1.43 12.58 -11.31
C GLY A 75 1.45 12.42 -12.84
N LEU A 76 0.84 11.37 -13.38
CA LEU A 76 0.70 11.17 -14.84
C LEU A 76 -0.22 12.22 -15.48
N LEU A 77 -1.26 12.65 -14.77
CA LEU A 77 -2.20 13.67 -15.22
C LEU A 77 -1.72 15.12 -14.96
N GLY A 78 -0.53 15.29 -14.37
CA GLY A 78 -0.01 16.62 -14.01
C GLY A 78 -0.79 17.33 -12.91
N LEU A 79 -1.57 16.60 -12.11
CA LEU A 79 -2.37 17.14 -11.01
C LEU A 79 -1.47 17.46 -9.81
N LYS A 80 -1.79 18.55 -9.11
CA LYS A 80 -1.18 18.81 -7.79
C LYS A 80 -1.64 17.75 -6.81
N VAL A 81 -0.68 17.15 -6.11
CA VAL A 81 -0.96 16.17 -5.06
C VAL A 81 -0.70 16.78 -3.70
N ASP A 82 -1.66 16.61 -2.79
CA ASP A 82 -1.54 17.04 -1.41
C ASP A 82 -0.61 16.08 -0.63
N THR A 83 0.49 16.62 -0.15
CA THR A 83 1.48 15.90 0.66
C THR A 83 1.35 16.19 2.15
N ASP A 84 0.37 17.00 2.56
CA ASP A 84 0.20 17.39 3.96
C ASP A 84 -0.15 16.20 4.86
N GLY A 85 0.62 16.06 5.94
CA GLY A 85 0.45 15.01 6.94
C GLY A 85 1.10 13.68 6.61
N TYR A 86 1.81 13.58 5.47
CA TYR A 86 2.76 12.49 5.24
C TYR A 86 4.11 12.81 5.87
N THR A 87 4.80 11.78 6.35
CA THR A 87 6.17 11.87 6.86
C THR A 87 7.18 11.88 5.71
N THR A 88 8.40 12.33 5.98
CA THR A 88 9.51 12.26 5.01
C THR A 88 9.74 10.83 4.49
N HIS A 89 9.63 9.82 5.36
CA HIS A 89 9.73 8.41 4.96
C HIS A 89 8.68 8.05 3.90
N GLN A 90 7.42 8.39 4.16
CA GLN A 90 6.31 8.10 3.26
C GLN A 90 6.46 8.83 1.91
N ILE A 91 6.91 10.08 1.92
CA ILE A 91 7.19 10.84 0.70
C ILE A 91 8.29 10.17 -0.14
N ASN A 92 9.34 9.65 0.49
CA ASN A 92 10.39 8.92 -0.21
C ASN A 92 9.85 7.65 -0.86
N ILE A 93 9.04 6.86 -0.13
CA ILE A 93 8.40 5.65 -0.67
C ILE A 93 7.50 5.98 -1.87
N ILE A 94 6.69 7.04 -1.77
CA ILE A 94 5.83 7.52 -2.88
C ILE A 94 6.69 7.92 -4.08
N ALA A 95 7.78 8.64 -3.87
CA ALA A 95 8.67 9.09 -4.95
C ALA A 95 9.38 7.92 -5.65
N GLU A 96 9.84 6.92 -4.89
CA GLU A 96 10.43 5.69 -5.44
C GLU A 96 9.39 4.89 -6.25
N TRP A 97 8.18 4.74 -5.71
CA TRP A 97 7.09 4.08 -6.41
C TRP A 97 6.77 4.76 -7.74
N TYR A 98 6.63 6.09 -7.72
CA TYR A 98 6.36 6.89 -8.91
C TYR A 98 7.43 6.68 -10.00
N LYS A 99 8.71 6.74 -9.65
CA LYS A 99 9.82 6.48 -10.58
C LYS A 99 9.73 5.09 -11.20
N SER A 100 9.48 4.07 -10.38
CA SER A 100 9.34 2.68 -10.85
C SER A 100 8.09 2.46 -11.72
N GLY A 101 7.02 3.24 -11.50
CA GLY A 101 5.78 3.21 -12.27
C GLY A 101 5.94 3.85 -13.64
N ILE A 102 6.65 4.98 -13.72
CA ILE A 102 6.96 5.64 -14.99
C ILE A 102 7.83 4.74 -15.88
N GLU A 103 8.81 4.04 -15.32
CA GLU A 103 9.67 3.12 -16.10
C GLU A 103 8.88 1.97 -16.74
N LYS A 104 7.74 1.60 -16.16
CA LYS A 104 6.82 0.59 -16.70
C LYS A 104 5.76 1.19 -17.63
N TYR A 105 5.69 2.52 -17.73
CA TYR A 105 4.68 3.24 -18.49
C TYR A 105 5.18 3.54 -19.90
N ASP A 106 4.48 3.04 -20.93
CA ASP A 106 4.71 3.47 -22.32
C ASP A 106 3.89 4.75 -22.57
N PRO A 107 4.54 5.91 -22.83
CA PRO A 107 3.83 7.16 -23.12
C PRO A 107 2.81 7.03 -24.26
N LYS A 108 2.97 6.07 -25.18
CA LYS A 108 2.01 5.80 -26.26
C LYS A 108 0.66 5.29 -25.76
N GLN A 109 0.60 4.65 -24.58
CA GLN A 109 -0.66 4.19 -24.00
C GLN A 109 -1.46 5.33 -23.37
N SER A 110 -0.81 6.39 -22.90
CA SER A 110 -1.48 7.62 -22.45
C SER A 110 -2.25 8.29 -23.59
N VAL A 111 -1.66 8.32 -24.79
CA VAL A 111 -2.31 8.87 -25.99
C VAL A 111 -3.60 8.11 -26.29
N TYR A 112 -3.56 6.78 -26.20
CA TYR A 112 -4.73 5.94 -26.40
C TYR A 112 -5.85 6.17 -25.38
N LEU A 113 -5.50 6.40 -24.11
CA LEU A 113 -6.48 6.71 -23.07
C LEU A 113 -7.13 8.08 -23.32
N PHE A 114 -6.35 9.11 -23.67
CA PHE A 114 -6.90 10.43 -24.00
C PHE A 114 -7.82 10.36 -25.23
N GLU A 115 -7.42 9.63 -26.27
CA GLU A 115 -8.27 9.40 -27.45
C GLU A 115 -9.58 8.70 -27.11
N ILE A 116 -9.57 7.70 -26.21
CA ILE A 116 -10.79 7.03 -25.75
C ILE A 116 -11.68 7.97 -24.93
N LEU A 117 -11.10 8.75 -24.02
CA LEU A 117 -11.86 9.67 -23.17
C LEU A 117 -12.50 10.79 -23.99
N GLU A 118 -11.80 11.30 -25.01
CA GLU A 118 -12.35 12.24 -25.99
C GLU A 118 -13.48 11.61 -26.82
N GLN A 119 -13.32 10.35 -27.26
CA GLN A 119 -14.39 9.61 -27.95
C GLN A 119 -15.64 9.41 -27.08
N GLN A 120 -15.48 9.35 -25.75
CA GLN A 120 -16.58 9.28 -24.79
C GLN A 120 -17.10 10.67 -24.35
N GLY A 121 -16.56 11.76 -24.92
CA GLY A 121 -17.00 13.13 -24.64
C GLY A 121 -16.52 13.68 -23.29
N ILE A 122 -15.55 13.04 -22.63
CA ILE A 122 -14.99 13.48 -21.36
C ILE A 122 -13.78 14.37 -21.65
N GLN A 123 -13.97 15.69 -21.58
CA GLN A 123 -12.87 16.65 -21.70
C GLN A 123 -12.13 16.77 -20.37
N ILE A 124 -10.82 16.53 -20.39
CA ILE A 124 -9.94 16.83 -19.26
C ILE A 124 -9.39 18.24 -19.48
N ASN A 125 -9.94 19.22 -18.74
CA ASN A 125 -9.46 20.61 -18.70
C ASN A 125 -8.40 20.81 -17.62
#